data_AF-A0A535C298-F1
#
_entry.id   AF-A0A535C298-F1
#
_cell.length_a   1.000
_cell.length_b   1.000
_cell.length_c   1.000
_cell.angle_alpha   90.00
_cell.angle_beta   90.00
_cell.angle_gamma   90.00
#
_symmetry.space_group_name_H-M   'P 1'
#
loop_
_entity.id
_entity.type
_entity.pdbx_description
1 polymer ?
#
loop_
_entity_poly.entity_id
_entity_poly.type
_entity_poly.pdbx_seq_one_letter_code
_entity_poly.pdbx_strand_id
1 'polypeptide(L)' 'QSTPQLHDLIRSAIAIPLVAHGEVIGTLAAYSTQPRRFANETRRLIRLYTAQAAIAIANARLLAETHRLAR' A
#
# COMPACT_ATOMS: atom_id res chain seq x y z
N GLN A 1 2.08 -0.58 -33.65
CA GLN A 1 1.27 0.16 -32.66
C GLN A 1 1.88 -0.14 -31.30
N SER A 2 2.31 0.87 -30.54
CA SER A 2 2.94 0.67 -29.24
C SER A 2 1.88 0.44 -28.18
N THR A 3 1.97 -0.66 -27.43
CA THR A 3 1.12 -0.92 -26.27
C THR A 3 1.28 0.23 -25.28
N PRO A 4 0.20 0.92 -24.87
CA PRO A 4 0.31 2.00 -23.90
C PRO A 4 0.88 1.45 -22.60
N GLN A 5 1.86 2.16 -22.04
CA GLN A 5 2.45 1.78 -20.77
C GLN A 5 1.51 2.18 -19.64
N LEU A 6 1.57 1.49 -18.49
CA LEU A 6 0.64 1.72 -17.39
C LEU A 6 0.60 3.19 -16.95
N HIS A 7 1.75 3.88 -16.96
CA HIS A 7 1.84 5.29 -16.60
C HIS A 7 1.07 6.22 -17.56
N ASP A 8 0.95 5.85 -18.84
CA ASP A 8 0.18 6.61 -19.85
C ASP A 8 -1.33 6.59 -19.55
N LEU A 9 -1.79 5.56 -18.85
CA LEU A 9 -3.21 5.37 -18.53
C LEU A 9 -3.59 5.94 -17.17
N ILE A 10 -2.64 6.22 -16.28
CA ILE A 10 -2.92 6.69 -14.92
C ILE A 10 -3.23 8.18 -14.93
N ARG A 11 -4.48 8.53 -14.61
CA ARG A 11 -4.94 9.92 -14.52
C ARG A 11 -5.11 10.43 -13.10
N SER A 12 -5.08 9.55 -12.11
CA SER A 12 -4.99 9.92 -10.69
C SER A 12 -4.45 8.76 -9.85
N ALA A 13 -3.84 9.08 -8.71
CA ALA A 13 -3.31 8.08 -7.79
C ALA A 13 -3.40 8.54 -6.33
N ILE A 14 -3.42 7.58 -5.41
CA ILE A 14 -3.20 7.79 -3.99
C ILE A 14 -2.17 6.76 -3.50
N ALA A 15 -1.22 7.24 -2.71
CA ALA A 15 -0.23 6.41 -2.03
C ALA A 15 -0.36 6.65 -0.52
N ILE A 16 -0.46 5.57 0.24
CA ILE A 16 -0.55 5.61 1.70
C ILE A 16 0.56 4.73 2.27
N PRO A 17 1.43 5.28 3.14
CA PRO A 17 2.48 4.50 3.75
C PRO A 17 1.87 3.44 4.68
N LEU A 18 2.42 2.23 4.62
CA LEU A 18 2.15 1.18 5.59
C LEU A 18 3.12 1.37 6.75
N VAL A 19 2.61 1.79 7.90
CA VAL A 19 3.42 2.06 9.09
C VAL A 19 3.14 1.01 10.15
N ALA A 20 4.19 0.32 10.61
CA ALA A 20 4.13 -0.64 11.71
C ALA A 20 5.27 -0.32 12.69
N HIS A 21 4.97 -0.32 13.99
CA HIS A 21 5.95 -0.01 15.05
C HIS A 21 6.68 1.35 14.87
N GLY A 22 6.01 2.33 14.27
CA GLY A 22 6.59 3.65 13.98
C GLY A 22 7.44 3.72 12.72
N GLU A 23 7.63 2.60 12.01
CA GLU A 23 8.44 2.53 10.79
C GLU A 23 7.61 2.30 9.53
N VAL A 24 8.04 2.89 8.42
CA VAL A 24 7.43 2.65 7.11
C VAL A 24 7.95 1.32 6.56
N ILE A 25 7.07 0.33 6.47
CA ILE A 25 7.42 -1.03 6.01
C ILE A 25 7.03 -1.29 4.54
N GLY A 26 6.35 -0.33 3.91
CA GLY A 26 5.87 -0.40 2.53
C GLY A 26 4.86 0.70 2.20
N THR A 27 4.20 0.57 1.05
CA THR A 27 3.22 1.54 0.55
C THR A 27 2.03 0.81 -0.08
N LEU A 28 0.81 1.23 0.26
CA LEU A 28 -0.38 0.89 -0.52
C LEU A 28 -0.60 1.98 -1.56
N ALA A 29 -0.59 1.61 -2.84
CA ALA A 29 -0.86 2.51 -3.95
C ALA A 29 -2.13 2.08 -4.68
N ALA A 30 -2.97 3.05 -5.02
CA ALA A 30 -4.13 2.84 -5.88
C ALA A 30 -4.09 3.86 -7.03
N TYR A 31 -4.39 3.37 -8.22
CA TYR A 31 -4.33 4.14 -9.46
C TYR A 31 -5.70 4.14 -10.14
N SER A 32 -6.01 5.21 -10.88
CA SER A 32 -7.24 5.31 -11.66
C SER A 32 -6.96 5.87 -13.04
N THR A 33 -7.62 5.31 -14.04
CA THR A 33 -7.60 5.80 -15.43
C THR A 33 -8.53 6.99 -15.65
N GLN A 34 -9.29 7.38 -14.62
CA GLN A 34 -10.14 8.56 -14.62
C GLN A 34 -9.61 9.58 -13.60
N PRO A 35 -9.76 10.89 -13.85
CA PRO A 35 -9.47 11.90 -12.84
C PRO A 35 -10.36 11.68 -11.61
N ARG A 36 -9.74 11.51 -10.43
CA ARG A 36 -10.45 11.29 -9.17
C ARG A 36 -9.85 12.18 -8.08
N ARG A 37 -10.72 12.83 -7.30
CA ARG A 37 -10.33 13.44 -6.03
C ARG A 37 -10.56 12.42 -4.92
N PHE A 38 -9.51 12.11 -4.16
CA PHE A 38 -9.62 11.27 -2.97
C PHE A 38 -10.01 12.14 -1.78
N ALA A 39 -11.31 12.17 -1.46
CA ALA A 39 -11.84 12.95 -0.36
C ALA A 39 -11.16 12.60 0.98
N ASN A 40 -11.15 13.55 1.92
CA ASN A 40 -10.52 13.34 3.23
C ASN A 40 -11.09 12.13 3.98
N GLU A 41 -12.38 11.87 3.83
CA GLU A 41 -13.04 10.68 4.41
C GLU A 41 -12.51 9.38 3.80
N THR A 42 -12.41 9.31 2.47
CA THR A 42 -11.80 8.16 1.79
C THR A 42 -10.36 7.95 2.24
N ARG A 43 -9.57 9.02 2.37
CA ARG A 43 -8.20 8.92 2.89
C ARG A 43 -8.18 8.40 4.33
N ARG A 44 -9.12 8.83 5.18
CA ARG A 44 -9.25 8.37 6.57
C ARG A 44 -9.58 6.89 6.65
N LEU A 45 -10.58 6.44 5.88
CA LEU A 45 -10.95 5.03 5.81
C LEU A 45 -9.77 4.17 5.34
N ILE A 46 -9.11 4.56 4.24
CA ILE A 46 -7.97 3.78 3.74
C ILE A 46 -6.83 3.77 4.78
N ARG A 47 -6.58 4.86 5.51
CA ARG A 47 -5.60 4.88 6.62
C ARG A 47 -5.92 3.87 7.73
N LEU A 48 -7.20 3.72 8.10
CA LEU A 48 -7.61 2.74 9.12
C LEU A 48 -7.33 1.31 8.66
N TYR A 49 -7.67 0.98 7.41
CA TYR A 49 -7.40 -0.35 6.85
C TYR A 49 -5.91 -0.61 6.66
N THR A 50 -5.15 0.38 6.19
CA THR A 50 -3.70 0.25 5.98
C THR A 50 -2.93 0.11 7.29
N ALA A 51 -3.39 0.72 8.39
CA ALA A 51 -2.79 0.50 9.70
C ALA A 51 -2.87 -0.98 10.12
N GLN A 52 -4.04 -1.61 9.96
CA GLN A 52 -4.20 -3.04 10.26
C GLN A 52 -3.39 -3.93 9.31
N ALA A 53 -3.40 -3.61 8.01
CA ALA A 53 -2.62 -4.34 7.02
C ALA A 53 -1.10 -4.26 7.30
N ALA A 54 -0.60 -3.09 7.73
CA ALA A 54 0.80 -2.90 8.06
C ALA A 54 1.24 -3.81 9.21
N ILE A 55 0.44 -3.89 10.28
CA ILE A 55 0.72 -4.80 11.41
C ILE A 55 0.72 -6.26 10.95
N ALA A 56 -0.28 -6.69 10.17
CA ALA A 56 -0.36 -8.05 9.67
C ALA A 56 0.85 -8.43 8.80
N ILE A 57 1.28 -7.53 7.90
CA ILE A 57 2.46 -7.73 7.05
C ILE A 57 3.74 -7.80 7.90
N ALA A 58 3.88 -6.94 8.90
CA ALA A 58 5.03 -6.98 9.81
C ALA A 58 5.11 -8.32 10.55
N ASN A 59 3.99 -8.82 11.07
CA ASN A 59 3.93 -10.11 11.76
C ASN A 59 4.26 -11.28 10.82
N ALA A 60 3.74 -11.26 9.59
CA ALA A 60 4.04 -12.29 8.60
C ALA A 60 5.53 -12.32 8.22
N ARG A 61 6.17 -11.15 8.09
CA ARG A 61 7.62 -11.04 7.85
C ARG A 61 8.44 -11.56 9.04
N LEU A 62 8.05 -11.20 10.27
CA LEU A 62 8.71 -11.69 11.47
C LEU A 62 8.62 -13.21 11.57
N LEU A 63 7.44 -13.79 11.33
CA LEU A 63 7.24 -15.25 11.32
C LEU A 63 8.07 -15.96 10.24
N ALA A 64 8.16 -15.36 9.04
CA ALA A 64 8.99 -15.91 7.98
C ALA A 64 10.48 -15.92 8.37
N GLU A 65 10.94 -14.87 9.05
CA GLU A 65 12.33 -14.77 9.49
C GLU A 65 12.65 -15.75 10.63
N THR A 66 11.75 -15.90 11.63
CA THR A 66 11.96 -16.90 12.69
C THR A 66 12.02 -18.32 12.14
N HIS A 67 11.19 -18.65 11.14
CA HIS A 67 11.25 -19.95 10.46
C HIS A 67 12.53 -20.16 9.64
N ARG A 68 13.11 -19.09 9.09
CA ARG A 68 14.38 -19.16 8.35
C ARG A 68 15.56 -19.44 9.26
N LEU A 69 15.58 -18.84 10.45
CA LEU A 69 16.65 -18.98 11.43
C LEU A 69 16.60 -20.30 12.22
N ALA A 70 15.42 -20.95 12.28
CA ALA A 70 15.23 -22.24 12.93
C ALA A 70 15.60 -23.44 12.04
N ARG A 71 16.04 -23.20 10.79
CA ARG A 71 16.55 -24.21 9.86
C ARG A 71 18.07 -24.16 9.82
#